data_AF-A0AAE2D3Z1-F1
#
_entry.id   AF-A0AAE2D3Z1-F1
#
_cell.length_a   1.000
_cell.length_b   1.000
_cell.length_c   1.000
_cell.angle_alpha   90.00
_cell.angle_beta   90.00
_cell.angle_gamma   90.00
#
_symmetry.space_group_name_H-M   'P 1'
#
loop_
_entity.id
_entity.type
_entity.pdbx_description
1 polymer ?
#
loop_
_entity_poly.entity_id
_entity_poly.type
_entity_poly.pdbx_seq_one_letter_code
_entity_poly.pdbx_strand_id
1 'polypeptide(L)'
;MKLSKLQCKSRFKAKTSKNVSLKLRLPEATVAKPTFTHMAIKVLVDEGYVRHVVSQNVDGLHVRSGLKREKLSELHGNLFIEQCIACEYAVFRTFDVAETTSRSHHFTGRICPRCRDLYPAESLIARNILKKTAEQLAVSKCKTSVMSENLVLSYRHAARKLFRSFENICLNAVEHLRNTQNLEIPTNLQILKKAPLLRDVVVHFFERQPEMGLAEIYRIQPAIEAVHGRMVLQIAVNSTTRDCRPLACGCKRPNEESTKYIIGSSWFKRARPAMKVESTDLRTTSEAVDAKSIPMDPANAPAKLIVVVGSSLTVLRNYSFLWPYGLGRCVQEGSSSRRQKKIQTVNSSSTANCRLVIINLQPTCKDGVADLVLRVPCDDLFRIVMSDHLGIDVPQYNYKDDPLYSTGLSLSPEEECTRTRPNIPFSSM
;
A
#
# COMPACT_ATOMS: atom_id res chain seq x y z
N MET A 1 55.12 44.54 54.14
CA MET A 1 54.57 43.39 54.89
C MET A 1 53.05 43.44 54.71
N LYS A 2 52.48 42.65 53.80
CA LYS A 2 52.01 41.25 53.93
C LYS A 2 50.54 41.16 54.37
N LEU A 3 49.84 40.24 53.70
CA LEU A 3 48.52 39.64 53.94
C LEU A 3 47.37 40.23 53.09
N SER A 4 46.59 39.47 52.32
CA SER A 4 46.71 38.12 51.74
C SER A 4 45.52 37.94 50.80
N LYS A 5 45.78 37.48 49.58
CA LYS A 5 44.76 36.99 48.63
C LYS A 5 44.11 35.72 49.21
N LEU A 6 42.79 35.70 49.33
CA LEU A 6 42.02 34.46 49.20
C LEU A 6 41.19 34.54 47.92
N GLN A 7 41.75 34.00 46.84
CA GLN A 7 40.99 33.61 45.66
C GLN A 7 40.32 32.26 45.96
N CYS A 8 38.99 32.25 46.13
CA CYS A 8 38.22 31.02 45.92
C CYS A 8 37.80 30.97 44.45
N LYS A 9 38.49 30.14 43.67
CA LYS A 9 38.15 29.82 42.28
C LYS A 9 36.90 28.93 42.25
N SER A 10 35.71 29.51 42.15
CA SER A 10 34.55 28.75 41.68
C SER A 10 34.63 28.60 40.16
N ARG A 11 35.05 27.43 39.70
CA ARG A 11 35.02 26.99 38.30
C ARG A 11 33.60 27.15 37.75
N PHE A 12 33.35 28.23 36.99
CA PHE A 12 32.25 28.26 36.04
C PHE A 12 32.55 27.23 34.94
N LYS A 13 32.07 26.00 35.13
CA LYS A 13 31.93 25.06 34.01
C LYS A 13 30.83 25.63 33.12
N ALA A 14 31.23 26.27 32.04
CA ALA A 14 30.35 26.51 30.91
C ALA A 14 29.67 25.18 30.57
N LYS A 15 28.35 25.11 30.78
CA LYS A 15 27.56 23.97 30.30
C LYS A 15 27.66 24.02 28.79
N THR A 16 28.49 23.14 28.23
CA THR A 16 28.52 22.84 26.81
C THR A 16 27.09 22.59 26.36
N SER A 17 26.60 23.44 25.46
CA SER A 17 25.34 23.27 24.76
C SER A 17 25.31 21.83 24.27
N LYS A 18 24.40 21.01 24.82
CA LYS A 18 24.15 19.70 24.26
C LYS A 18 23.71 19.96 22.83
N ASN A 19 24.51 19.52 21.87
CA ASN A 19 24.12 19.36 20.48
C ASN A 19 22.82 18.56 20.49
N VAL A 20 21.68 19.25 20.47
CA VAL A 20 20.42 18.67 20.08
C VAL A 20 20.66 18.33 18.63
N SER A 21 20.85 17.06 18.33
CA SER A 21 20.79 16.60 16.96
C SER A 21 19.42 17.03 16.47
N LEU A 22 19.39 18.09 15.66
CA LEU A 22 18.25 18.40 14.81
C LEU A 22 18.12 17.19 13.90
N LYS A 23 17.40 16.18 14.39
CA LYS A 23 17.01 15.01 13.62
C LYS A 23 16.31 15.61 12.42
N LEU A 24 16.97 15.56 11.27
CA LEU A 24 16.51 16.14 10.02
C LEU A 24 15.08 15.61 9.81
N ARG A 25 14.07 16.41 10.18
CA ARG A 25 12.68 16.05 9.99
C ARG A 25 12.47 16.21 8.49
N LEU A 26 12.33 15.08 7.80
CA LEU A 26 11.94 15.08 6.39
C LEU A 26 10.75 16.04 6.25
N PRO A 27 10.72 16.89 5.19
CA PRO A 27 9.60 17.78 4.97
C PRO A 27 8.31 16.97 5.02
N GLU A 28 7.32 17.51 5.72
CA GLU A 28 6.10 16.80 6.03
C GLU A 28 5.44 16.34 4.72
N ALA A 29 5.11 15.04 4.59
CA ALA A 29 4.47 14.51 3.39
C ALA A 29 3.18 15.29 3.02
N THR A 30 2.57 15.92 4.02
CA THR A 30 1.38 16.79 3.93
C THR A 30 1.63 18.09 3.17
N VAL A 31 2.86 18.62 3.12
CA VAL A 31 3.17 19.85 2.36
C VAL A 31 3.72 19.58 0.96
N ALA A 32 4.07 18.32 0.65
CA ALA A 32 4.53 17.95 -0.68
C ALA A 32 3.39 18.13 -1.72
N LYS A 33 3.76 18.44 -2.95
CA LYS A 33 2.85 18.53 -4.11
C LYS A 33 3.28 17.55 -5.20
N PRO A 34 2.33 17.01 -5.99
CA PRO A 34 2.67 16.25 -7.19
C PRO A 34 3.64 17.02 -8.10
N THR A 35 4.70 16.33 -8.54
CA THR A 35 5.68 16.90 -9.49
C THR A 35 5.11 16.93 -10.91
N PHE A 36 5.85 17.54 -11.86
CA PHE A 36 5.45 17.51 -13.26
C PHE A 36 5.30 16.06 -13.77
N THR A 37 6.23 15.17 -13.42
CA THR A 37 6.13 13.74 -13.76
C THR A 37 4.84 13.09 -13.23
N HIS A 38 4.40 13.41 -12.01
CA HIS A 38 3.14 12.86 -11.48
C HIS A 38 1.94 13.32 -12.31
N MET A 39 1.89 14.62 -12.63
CA MET A 39 0.82 15.20 -13.45
C MET A 39 0.85 14.62 -14.87
N ALA A 40 2.03 14.48 -15.47
CA ALA A 40 2.19 13.88 -16.80
C ALA A 40 1.71 12.42 -16.83
N ILE A 41 2.09 11.60 -15.83
CA ILE A 41 1.62 10.21 -15.72
C ILE A 41 0.09 10.16 -15.59
N LYS A 42 -0.51 11.04 -14.78
CA LYS A 42 -1.97 11.14 -14.66
C LYS A 42 -2.61 11.42 -16.01
N VAL A 43 -2.11 12.42 -16.75
CA VAL A 43 -2.64 12.75 -18.08
C VAL A 43 -2.46 11.58 -19.05
N LEU A 44 -1.29 10.93 -19.08
CA LEU A 44 -1.05 9.77 -19.94
C LEU A 44 -2.00 8.59 -19.63
N VAL A 45 -2.43 8.44 -18.38
CA VAL A 45 -3.44 7.44 -18.00
C VAL A 45 -4.82 7.87 -18.49
N ASP A 46 -5.20 9.13 -18.34
CA ASP A 46 -6.49 9.66 -18.80
C ASP A 46 -6.63 9.59 -20.33
N GLU A 47 -5.55 9.89 -21.06
CA GLU A 47 -5.45 9.81 -22.52
C GLU A 47 -5.27 8.36 -23.04
N GLY A 48 -5.16 7.37 -22.14
CA GLY A 48 -5.10 5.95 -22.49
C GLY A 48 -3.74 5.45 -22.99
N TYR A 49 -2.69 6.28 -22.98
CA TYR A 49 -1.31 5.86 -23.29
C TYR A 49 -0.74 4.92 -22.23
N VAL A 50 -1.04 5.17 -20.95
CA VAL A 50 -0.60 4.36 -19.83
C VAL A 50 -1.77 3.55 -19.30
N ARG A 51 -1.65 2.22 -19.34
CA ARG A 51 -2.70 1.32 -18.87
C ARG A 51 -2.84 1.30 -17.35
N HIS A 52 -1.72 1.30 -16.64
CA HIS A 52 -1.64 1.09 -15.19
C HIS A 52 -0.33 1.62 -14.63
N VAL A 53 -0.36 2.09 -13.39
CA VAL A 53 0.80 2.58 -12.64
C VAL A 53 1.05 1.65 -11.46
N VAL A 54 2.28 1.13 -11.34
CA VAL A 54 2.71 0.35 -10.19
C VAL A 54 3.74 1.17 -9.42
N SER A 55 3.38 1.60 -8.20
CA SER A 55 4.21 2.49 -7.39
C SER A 55 4.72 1.82 -6.12
N GLN A 56 5.98 2.10 -5.78
CA GLN A 56 6.59 1.75 -4.50
C GLN A 56 6.49 2.89 -3.48
N ASN A 57 6.08 4.08 -3.92
CA ASN A 57 6.04 5.27 -3.08
C ASN A 57 4.86 5.17 -2.12
N VAL A 58 5.07 5.66 -0.91
CA VAL A 58 4.02 5.76 0.12
C VAL A 58 3.51 7.19 0.28
N ASP A 59 4.11 8.15 -0.42
CA ASP A 59 3.85 9.59 -0.31
C ASP A 59 2.43 10.01 -0.73
N GLY A 60 1.66 9.12 -1.36
CA GLY A 60 0.29 9.38 -1.82
C GLY A 60 0.17 10.40 -2.96
N LEU A 61 1.28 10.86 -3.56
CA LEU A 61 1.27 11.93 -4.55
C LEU A 61 0.58 11.53 -5.87
N HIS A 62 0.56 10.24 -6.23
CA HIS A 62 -0.23 9.77 -7.36
C HIS A 62 -1.73 9.92 -7.13
N VAL A 63 -2.24 9.54 -5.96
CA VAL A 63 -3.65 9.74 -5.63
C VAL A 63 -3.96 11.25 -5.62
N ARG A 64 -3.10 12.03 -4.97
CA ARG A 64 -3.26 13.49 -4.88
C ARG A 64 -3.17 14.21 -6.22
N SER A 65 -2.46 13.68 -7.21
CA SER A 65 -2.45 14.22 -8.57
C SER A 65 -3.76 13.99 -9.34
N GLY A 66 -4.73 13.28 -8.74
CA GLY A 66 -5.98 12.89 -9.40
C GLY A 66 -5.87 11.59 -10.21
N LEU A 67 -4.79 10.81 -10.06
CA LEU A 67 -4.67 9.52 -10.72
C LEU A 67 -5.74 8.56 -10.19
N LYS A 68 -6.54 8.01 -11.10
CA LYS A 68 -7.60 7.04 -10.78
C LYS A 68 -7.04 5.81 -10.07
N ARG A 69 -7.65 5.45 -8.94
CA ARG A 69 -7.16 4.37 -8.06
C ARG A 69 -7.22 3.00 -8.72
N GLU A 70 -8.20 2.76 -9.57
CA GLU A 70 -8.34 1.53 -10.35
C GLU A 70 -7.20 1.33 -11.36
N LYS A 71 -6.44 2.40 -11.67
CA LYS A 71 -5.24 2.38 -12.52
C LYS A 71 -3.93 2.46 -11.72
N LEU A 72 -3.99 2.33 -10.40
CA LEU A 72 -2.85 2.51 -9.51
C LEU A 72 -2.72 1.33 -8.52
N SER A 73 -1.53 0.74 -8.49
CA SER A 73 -1.12 -0.25 -7.49
C SER A 73 -0.01 0.31 -6.60
N GLU A 74 -0.36 0.70 -5.38
CA GLU A 74 0.57 1.19 -4.36
C GLU A 74 1.10 0.03 -3.50
N LEU A 75 2.23 -0.56 -3.91
CA LEU A 75 2.74 -1.81 -3.36
C LEU A 75 3.16 -1.74 -1.89
N HIS A 76 3.57 -0.56 -1.42
CA HIS A 76 4.09 -0.37 -0.06
C HIS A 76 3.12 0.41 0.84
N GLY A 77 1.89 0.64 0.39
CA GLY A 77 0.90 1.43 1.11
C GLY A 77 0.88 2.90 0.73
N ASN A 78 0.19 3.70 1.53
CA ASN A 78 0.00 5.13 1.35
C ASN A 78 -0.17 5.79 2.73
N LEU A 79 0.57 6.86 2.99
CA LEU A 79 0.59 7.58 4.27
C LEU A 79 -0.77 8.21 4.64
N PHE A 80 -1.66 8.39 3.68
CA PHE A 80 -2.96 9.05 3.85
C PHE A 80 -4.13 8.06 3.94
N ILE A 81 -3.85 6.76 4.02
CA ILE A 81 -4.88 5.71 4.04
C ILE A 81 -4.76 4.88 5.32
N GLU A 82 -5.89 4.73 6.01
CA GLU A 82 -6.06 3.70 7.04
C GLU A 82 -7.19 2.74 6.65
N GLN A 83 -7.09 1.47 7.04
CA GLN A 83 -8.07 0.44 6.71
C GLN A 83 -8.64 -0.20 7.97
N CYS A 84 -9.94 -0.50 7.95
CA CYS A 84 -10.60 -1.24 9.01
C CYS A 84 -10.20 -2.72 8.98
N ILE A 85 -9.79 -3.28 10.13
CA ILE A 85 -9.48 -4.72 10.22
C ILE A 85 -10.72 -5.62 10.20
N ALA A 86 -11.91 -5.05 10.41
CA ALA A 86 -13.17 -5.79 10.52
C ALA A 86 -13.97 -5.82 9.21
N CYS A 87 -14.10 -4.67 8.53
CA CYS A 87 -14.88 -4.53 7.30
C CYS A 87 -14.06 -4.12 6.08
N GLU A 88 -12.73 -3.98 6.23
CA GLU A 88 -11.78 -3.68 5.14
C GLU A 88 -12.01 -2.33 4.43
N TYR A 89 -12.93 -1.51 4.95
CA TYR A 89 -13.17 -0.17 4.45
C TYR A 89 -11.93 0.70 4.59
N ALA A 90 -11.49 1.28 3.47
CA ALA A 90 -10.39 2.23 3.43
C ALA A 90 -10.91 3.64 3.71
N VAL A 91 -10.25 4.32 4.66
CA VAL A 91 -10.52 5.70 5.05
C VAL A 91 -9.34 6.54 4.58
N PHE A 92 -9.65 7.56 3.80
CA PHE A 92 -8.67 8.56 3.36
C PHE A 92 -8.61 9.69 4.38
N ARG A 93 -7.40 10.14 4.68
CA ARG A 93 -7.12 11.23 5.60
C ARG A 93 -6.36 12.32 4.88
N THR A 94 -6.43 13.52 5.42
CA THR A 94 -5.63 14.66 4.94
C THR A 94 -4.34 14.81 5.73
N PHE A 95 -3.92 13.82 6.52
CA PHE A 95 -2.70 13.82 7.32
C PHE A 95 -2.02 12.46 7.26
N ASP A 96 -0.73 12.41 7.61
CA ASP A 96 0.04 11.17 7.72
C ASP A 96 -0.46 10.32 8.89
N VAL A 97 -1.00 9.14 8.60
CA VAL A 97 -1.53 8.20 9.60
C VAL A 97 -0.46 7.27 10.21
N ALA A 98 0.71 7.19 9.57
CA ALA A 98 1.73 6.18 9.79
C ALA A 98 2.99 6.68 10.54
N GLU A 99 3.13 7.97 10.82
CA GLU A 99 4.36 8.54 11.42
C GLU A 99 4.92 7.74 12.61
N THR A 100 4.07 7.40 13.58
CA THR A 100 4.46 6.68 14.80
C THR A 100 4.10 5.19 14.73
N THR A 101 3.71 4.70 13.55
CA THR A 101 3.51 3.26 13.33
C THR A 101 4.86 2.62 13.02
N SER A 102 4.95 1.34 13.29
CA SER A 102 6.18 0.59 13.10
C SER A 102 5.84 -0.85 12.83
N ARG A 103 6.87 -1.65 12.52
CA ARG A 103 6.73 -3.08 12.28
C ARG A 103 5.79 -3.72 13.31
N SER A 104 4.74 -4.38 12.82
CA SER A 104 3.74 -5.09 13.63
C SER A 104 2.91 -4.19 14.57
N HIS A 105 2.94 -2.87 14.37
CA HIS A 105 2.30 -1.85 15.20
C HIS A 105 1.57 -0.82 14.33
N HIS A 106 0.62 -1.31 13.53
CA HIS A 106 -0.11 -0.49 12.54
C HIS A 106 -1.38 0.20 13.07
N PHE A 107 -1.87 -0.17 14.25
CA PHE A 107 -3.12 0.42 14.75
C PHE A 107 -2.97 1.92 14.95
N THR A 108 -3.92 2.67 14.40
CA THR A 108 -3.95 4.12 14.51
C THR A 108 -4.63 4.61 15.78
N GLY A 109 -5.34 3.71 16.48
CA GLY A 109 -6.08 4.03 17.71
C GLY A 109 -7.46 4.62 17.45
N ARG A 110 -8.04 4.40 16.27
CA ARG A 110 -9.34 4.95 15.85
C ARG A 110 -10.37 3.87 15.52
N ILE A 111 -11.65 4.26 15.54
CA ILE A 111 -12.78 3.38 15.24
C ILE A 111 -13.31 3.67 13.82
N CYS A 112 -13.50 2.60 13.05
CA CYS A 112 -13.96 2.67 11.67
C CYS A 112 -15.33 3.38 11.56
N PRO A 113 -15.45 4.47 10.79
CA PRO A 113 -16.71 5.19 10.63
C PRO A 113 -17.80 4.32 10.03
N ARG A 114 -17.51 3.54 8.98
CA ARG A 114 -18.48 2.63 8.36
C ARG A 114 -19.02 1.58 9.33
N CYS A 115 -18.18 1.06 10.23
CA CYS A 115 -18.66 0.15 11.27
C CYS A 115 -19.50 0.86 12.32
N ARG A 116 -19.27 2.16 12.61
CA ARG A 116 -20.16 2.91 13.51
C ARG A 116 -21.57 2.97 12.96
N ASP A 117 -21.70 3.11 11.65
CA ASP A 117 -22.99 3.22 10.99
C ASP A 117 -23.69 1.86 10.85
N LEU A 118 -22.94 0.83 10.44
CA LEU A 118 -23.49 -0.52 10.21
C LEU A 118 -23.68 -1.34 11.51
N TYR A 119 -22.84 -1.11 12.51
CA TYR A 119 -22.77 -1.87 13.77
C TYR A 119 -22.60 -0.92 14.97
N PRO A 120 -23.61 -0.08 15.26
CA PRO A 120 -23.49 1.00 16.24
C PRO A 120 -23.23 0.52 17.66
N ALA A 121 -23.85 -0.58 18.08
CA ALA A 121 -23.69 -1.14 19.43
C ALA A 121 -22.26 -1.66 19.66
N GLU A 122 -21.77 -2.52 18.78
CA GLU A 122 -20.42 -3.08 18.81
C GLU A 122 -19.36 -1.99 18.70
N SER A 123 -19.58 -1.02 17.83
CA SER A 123 -18.68 0.12 17.66
C SER A 123 -18.65 1.02 18.90
N LEU A 124 -19.78 1.21 19.58
CA LEU A 124 -19.84 1.95 20.84
C LEU A 124 -19.10 1.22 21.97
N ILE A 125 -19.30 -0.09 22.10
CA ILE A 125 -18.57 -0.93 23.07
C ILE A 125 -17.06 -0.84 22.80
N ALA A 126 -16.64 -1.04 21.55
CA ALA A 126 -15.24 -0.95 21.14
C ALA A 126 -14.65 0.43 21.49
N ARG A 127 -15.36 1.52 21.18
CA ARG A 127 -14.94 2.90 21.45
C ARG A 127 -14.76 3.15 22.96
N ASN A 128 -15.71 2.71 23.78
CA ASN A 128 -15.67 2.91 25.22
C ASN A 128 -14.51 2.15 25.86
N ILE A 129 -14.30 0.89 25.46
CA ILE A 129 -13.18 0.09 25.96
C ILE A 129 -11.84 0.71 25.52
N LEU A 130 -11.74 1.11 24.26
CA LEU A 130 -10.55 1.75 23.70
C LEU A 130 -10.18 3.02 24.49
N LYS A 131 -11.13 3.94 24.65
CA LYS A 131 -10.96 5.20 25.37
C LYS A 131 -10.55 4.98 26.82
N LYS A 132 -11.33 4.18 27.58
CA LYS A 132 -11.06 3.90 29.00
C LYS A 132 -9.69 3.28 29.20
N THR A 133 -9.32 2.31 28.36
CA THR A 133 -8.01 1.65 28.44
C THR A 133 -6.86 2.62 28.12
N ALA A 134 -7.04 3.50 27.12
CA ALA A 134 -6.05 4.49 26.74
C ALA A 134 -5.82 5.52 27.84
N GLU A 135 -6.88 6.05 28.45
CA GLU A 135 -6.81 7.02 29.54
C GLU A 135 -6.11 6.43 30.77
N GLN A 136 -6.44 5.20 31.16
CA GLN A 136 -5.77 4.48 32.26
C GLN A 136 -4.27 4.29 31.99
N LEU A 137 -3.89 3.95 30.75
CA LEU A 137 -2.49 3.81 30.35
C LEU A 137 -1.74 5.14 30.34
N ALA A 138 -2.41 6.23 29.96
CA ALA A 138 -1.82 7.56 29.97
C ALA A 138 -1.55 8.03 31.41
N VAL A 139 -2.52 7.86 32.32
CA VAL A 139 -2.39 8.23 33.73
C VAL A 139 -1.30 7.40 34.42
N SER A 140 -1.30 6.07 34.26
CA SER A 140 -0.31 5.20 34.90
C SER A 140 1.14 5.47 34.48
N LYS A 141 1.36 6.06 33.29
CA LYS A 141 2.70 6.42 32.80
C LYS A 141 3.13 7.85 33.15
N CYS A 142 2.20 8.74 33.46
CA CYS A 142 2.47 10.14 33.76
C CYS A 142 2.51 10.38 35.27
N LYS A 143 3.70 10.56 35.85
CA LYS A 143 3.85 10.90 37.28
C LYS A 143 3.43 12.34 37.64
N THR A 144 3.28 13.25 36.66
CA THR A 144 2.96 14.67 36.95
C THR A 144 2.23 15.48 35.86
N SER A 145 2.10 15.02 34.60
CA SER A 145 1.29 15.69 33.56
C SER A 145 1.10 14.81 32.32
N VAL A 146 -0.12 14.73 31.77
CA VAL A 146 -0.42 14.00 30.52
C VAL A 146 -0.02 14.86 29.32
N MET A 147 1.10 14.52 28.67
CA MET A 147 1.48 15.10 27.38
C MET A 147 0.70 14.43 26.23
N SER A 148 0.35 15.19 25.19
CA SER A 148 -0.45 14.73 24.03
C SER A 148 0.16 13.50 23.34
N GLU A 149 1.49 13.44 23.19
CA GLU A 149 2.20 12.29 22.61
C GLU A 149 2.00 10.99 23.42
N ASN A 150 1.90 11.08 24.75
CA ASN A 150 1.65 9.92 25.61
C ASN A 150 0.24 9.35 25.39
N LEU A 151 -0.72 10.20 25.02
CA LEU A 151 -2.10 9.80 24.78
C LEU A 151 -2.22 9.05 23.45
N VAL A 152 -1.60 9.55 22.38
CA VAL A 152 -1.55 8.86 21.06
C VAL A 152 -1.04 7.43 21.24
N LEU A 153 0.13 7.26 21.88
CA LEU A 153 0.73 5.94 22.08
C LEU A 153 -0.14 5.02 22.96
N SER A 154 -0.85 5.60 23.93
CA SER A 154 -1.78 4.87 24.79
C SER A 154 -2.99 4.36 24.02
N TYR A 155 -3.59 5.15 23.12
CA TYR A 155 -4.67 4.72 22.24
C TYR A 155 -4.24 3.57 21.32
N ARG A 156 -3.04 3.64 20.74
CA ARG A 156 -2.51 2.56 19.89
C ARG A 156 -2.24 1.28 20.67
N HIS A 157 -1.77 1.39 21.91
CA HIS A 157 -1.59 0.24 22.78
C HIS A 157 -2.94 -0.36 23.21
N ALA A 158 -3.91 0.47 23.56
CA ALA A 158 -5.27 0.06 23.88
C ALA A 158 -5.93 -0.67 22.69
N ALA A 159 -5.74 -0.18 21.46
CA ALA A 159 -6.21 -0.84 20.26
C ALA A 159 -5.63 -2.26 20.10
N ARG A 160 -4.34 -2.47 20.38
CA ARG A 160 -3.74 -3.82 20.36
C ARG A 160 -4.34 -4.75 21.40
N LYS A 161 -4.61 -4.25 22.60
CA LYS A 161 -5.28 -5.03 23.64
C LYS A 161 -6.69 -5.41 23.21
N LEU A 162 -7.46 -4.42 22.74
CA LEU A 162 -8.82 -4.61 22.26
C LEU A 162 -8.88 -5.61 21.10
N PHE A 163 -7.98 -5.50 20.12
CA PHE A 163 -7.89 -6.44 19.00
C PHE A 163 -7.82 -7.91 19.46
N ARG A 164 -7.06 -8.20 20.53
CA ARG A 164 -6.90 -9.56 21.05
C ARG A 164 -8.07 -10.05 21.89
N SER A 165 -8.83 -9.14 22.52
CA SER A 165 -9.90 -9.50 23.45
C SER A 165 -11.30 -9.35 22.86
N PHE A 166 -11.45 -8.69 21.71
CA PHE A 166 -12.77 -8.29 21.18
C PHE A 166 -13.70 -9.47 20.90
N GLU A 167 -13.18 -10.56 20.32
CA GLU A 167 -13.99 -11.74 20.01
C GLU A 167 -14.63 -12.32 21.29
N ASN A 168 -13.84 -12.48 22.35
CA ASN A 168 -14.35 -12.94 23.66
C ASN A 168 -15.36 -11.95 24.28
N ILE A 169 -15.14 -10.64 24.12
CA ILE A 169 -16.08 -9.62 24.59
C ILE A 169 -17.44 -9.77 23.89
N CYS A 170 -17.43 -9.97 22.56
CA CYS A 170 -18.66 -10.18 21.79
C CYS A 170 -19.36 -11.49 22.19
N LEU A 171 -18.62 -12.59 22.35
CA LEU A 171 -19.20 -13.87 22.77
C LEU A 171 -19.88 -13.77 24.14
N ASN A 172 -19.23 -13.17 25.12
CA ASN A 172 -19.80 -12.98 26.47
C ASN A 172 -21.04 -12.08 26.45
N ALA A 173 -21.05 -11.02 25.63
CA ALA A 173 -22.19 -10.14 25.49
C ALA A 173 -23.41 -10.86 24.88
N VAL A 174 -23.19 -11.71 23.87
CA VAL A 174 -24.24 -12.52 23.25
C VAL A 174 -24.79 -13.56 24.23
N GLU A 175 -23.93 -14.25 24.97
CA GLU A 175 -24.34 -15.23 25.97
C GLU A 175 -25.19 -14.59 27.09
N HIS A 176 -24.78 -13.41 27.57
CA HIS A 176 -25.57 -12.66 28.54
C HIS A 176 -26.97 -12.30 28.01
N LEU A 177 -27.07 -11.86 26.74
CA LEU A 177 -28.36 -11.54 26.13
C LEU A 177 -29.26 -12.78 25.99
N ARG A 178 -28.70 -13.93 25.58
CA ARG A 178 -29.45 -15.21 25.52
C ARG A 178 -30.03 -15.58 26.89
N ASN A 179 -29.22 -15.47 27.94
CA ASN A 179 -29.62 -15.85 29.29
C ASN A 179 -30.64 -14.87 29.92
N THR A 180 -30.61 -13.60 29.53
CA THR A 180 -31.48 -12.57 30.13
C THR A 180 -32.84 -12.47 29.42
N GLN A 181 -32.90 -12.79 28.12
CA GLN A 181 -34.08 -12.47 27.31
C GLN A 181 -34.88 -13.69 26.80
N ASN A 182 -34.48 -14.95 27.05
CA ASN A 182 -35.14 -16.16 26.52
C ASN A 182 -35.50 -16.06 25.02
N LEU A 183 -34.71 -15.28 24.27
CA LEU A 183 -34.96 -14.96 22.88
C LEU A 183 -34.11 -15.89 22.03
N GLU A 184 -34.74 -16.62 21.11
CA GLU A 184 -34.04 -17.31 20.02
C GLU A 184 -33.37 -16.24 19.15
N ILE A 185 -32.09 -15.97 19.42
CA ILE A 185 -31.31 -15.05 18.59
C ILE A 185 -31.18 -15.70 17.20
N PRO A 186 -31.63 -15.03 16.12
CA PRO A 186 -31.48 -15.56 14.77
C PRO A 186 -30.01 -15.92 14.52
N THR A 187 -29.77 -17.11 13.98
CA THR A 187 -28.42 -17.63 13.66
C THR A 187 -27.62 -16.74 12.71
N ASN A 188 -28.27 -15.73 12.11
CA ASN A 188 -27.73 -14.76 11.16
C ASN A 188 -27.59 -13.33 11.74
N LEU A 189 -27.46 -13.14 13.05
CA LEU A 189 -27.07 -11.82 13.57
C LEU A 189 -25.65 -11.50 13.06
N GLN A 190 -25.54 -10.51 12.18
CA GLN A 190 -24.26 -10.04 11.64
C GLN A 190 -23.45 -9.38 12.76
N ILE A 191 -22.78 -10.16 13.60
CA ILE A 191 -21.93 -9.66 14.66
C ILE A 191 -20.53 -9.45 14.09
N LEU A 192 -19.90 -8.33 14.43
CA LEU A 192 -18.50 -8.10 14.11
C LEU A 192 -17.61 -9.16 14.79
N LYS A 193 -16.98 -10.02 13.99
CA LYS A 193 -16.00 -11.01 14.48
C LYS A 193 -14.66 -10.37 14.90
N LYS A 194 -14.37 -9.17 14.39
CA LYS A 194 -13.15 -8.41 14.66
C LYS A 194 -13.51 -7.01 15.15
N ALA A 195 -12.66 -6.45 16.01
CA ALA A 195 -12.85 -5.09 16.49
C ALA A 195 -12.86 -4.11 15.31
N PRO A 196 -13.76 -3.10 15.27
CA PRO A 196 -13.82 -2.10 14.20
C PRO A 196 -12.68 -1.06 14.30
N LEU A 197 -11.44 -1.54 14.43
CA LEU A 197 -10.23 -0.73 14.59
C LEU A 197 -9.62 -0.39 13.24
N LEU A 198 -9.13 0.84 13.11
CA LEU A 198 -8.37 1.29 11.96
C LEU A 198 -6.86 1.02 12.16
N ARG A 199 -6.19 0.63 11.07
CA ARG A 199 -4.74 0.46 10.97
C ARG A 199 -4.21 1.19 9.73
N ASP A 200 -2.97 1.64 9.76
CA ASP A 200 -2.31 2.09 8.53
C ASP A 200 -2.08 0.92 7.56
N VAL A 201 -1.86 1.28 6.29
CA VAL A 201 -1.60 0.33 5.20
C VAL A 201 -0.13 0.32 4.75
N VAL A 202 0.76 0.99 5.49
CA VAL A 202 2.19 1.09 5.14
C VAL A 202 2.88 -0.23 5.41
N VAL A 203 3.66 -0.72 4.43
CA VAL A 203 4.38 -1.98 4.52
C VAL A 203 5.84 -1.72 4.89
N HIS A 204 6.25 -2.09 6.10
CA HIS A 204 7.64 -1.94 6.53
C HIS A 204 8.55 -3.00 5.90
N PHE A 205 9.87 -2.77 5.94
CA PHE A 205 10.87 -3.62 5.25
C PHE A 205 10.73 -5.12 5.45
N PHE A 206 10.49 -5.54 6.68
CA PHE A 206 10.39 -6.95 7.02
C PHE A 206 8.99 -7.54 6.80
N GLU A 207 8.00 -6.71 6.47
CA GLU A 207 6.62 -7.13 6.16
C GLU A 207 6.40 -7.30 4.65
N ARG A 208 7.38 -6.90 3.83
CA ARG A 208 7.38 -7.08 2.36
C ARG A 208 7.42 -8.55 1.92
N GLN A 209 7.62 -9.48 2.85
CA GLN A 209 7.64 -10.90 2.56
C GLN A 209 6.19 -11.43 2.58
N PRO A 210 5.75 -12.20 1.56
CA PRO A 210 4.41 -12.80 1.54
C PRO A 210 4.14 -13.74 2.72
N GLU A 211 5.20 -14.15 3.42
CA GLU A 211 5.20 -14.99 4.62
C GLU A 211 4.46 -14.34 5.81
N MET A 212 4.33 -13.02 5.84
CA MET A 212 3.76 -12.31 6.99
C MET A 212 2.27 -11.94 6.85
N GLY A 213 1.60 -12.32 5.75
CA GLY A 213 0.14 -12.13 5.59
C GLY A 213 -0.37 -10.68 5.63
N LEU A 214 0.53 -9.69 5.64
CA LEU A 214 0.21 -8.26 5.76
C LEU A 214 0.26 -7.50 4.42
N ALA A 215 0.73 -8.15 3.35
CA ALA A 215 0.53 -7.62 2.01
C ALA A 215 -0.94 -7.80 1.66
N GLU A 216 -1.74 -6.77 1.92
CA GLU A 216 -3.13 -6.67 1.48
C GLU A 216 -3.20 -7.06 0.00
N ILE A 217 -3.87 -8.19 -0.25
CA ILE A 217 -4.03 -8.82 -1.57
C ILE A 217 -4.60 -7.83 -2.60
N TYR A 218 -5.34 -6.83 -2.13
CA TYR A 218 -6.07 -5.81 -2.88
C TYR A 218 -5.23 -4.89 -3.79
N ARG A 219 -3.90 -4.84 -3.66
CA ARG A 219 -3.06 -3.92 -4.48
C ARG A 219 -2.13 -4.63 -5.45
N ILE A 220 -1.81 -5.89 -5.17
CA ILE A 220 -0.86 -6.67 -5.97
C ILE A 220 -1.55 -7.31 -7.17
N GLN A 221 -2.79 -7.79 -7.01
CA GLN A 221 -3.51 -8.42 -8.10
C GLN A 221 -3.67 -7.48 -9.32
N PRO A 222 -4.14 -6.23 -9.18
CA PRO A 222 -4.21 -5.30 -10.31
C PRO A 222 -2.85 -5.07 -11.00
N ALA A 223 -1.75 -5.05 -10.24
CA ALA A 223 -0.41 -4.92 -10.81
C ALA A 223 -0.02 -6.15 -11.65
N ILE A 224 -0.35 -7.35 -11.19
CA ILE A 224 -0.10 -8.60 -11.92
C ILE A 224 -0.98 -8.67 -13.16
N GLU A 225 -2.26 -8.31 -13.05
CA GLU A 225 -3.18 -8.25 -14.19
C GLU A 225 -2.67 -7.24 -15.24
N ALA A 226 -2.17 -6.09 -14.82
CA ALA A 226 -1.60 -5.10 -15.72
C ALA A 226 -0.36 -5.62 -16.49
N VAL A 227 0.47 -6.43 -15.83
CA VAL A 227 1.71 -6.97 -16.41
C VAL A 227 1.46 -8.20 -17.28
N HIS A 228 0.70 -9.18 -16.78
CA HIS A 228 0.54 -10.49 -17.41
C HIS A 228 -0.77 -10.65 -18.18
N GLY A 229 -1.74 -9.76 -17.96
CA GLY A 229 -3.11 -9.87 -18.45
C GLY A 229 -4.00 -10.65 -17.48
N ARG A 230 -5.24 -10.16 -17.29
CA ARG A 230 -6.23 -10.76 -16.38
C ARG A 230 -6.49 -12.23 -16.67
N MET A 231 -6.59 -12.60 -17.94
CA MET A 231 -6.86 -13.98 -18.34
C MET A 231 -5.74 -14.95 -17.90
N VAL A 232 -4.47 -14.52 -17.97
CA VAL A 232 -3.33 -15.36 -17.56
C VAL A 232 -3.36 -15.62 -16.06
N LEU A 233 -3.65 -14.60 -15.24
CA LEU A 233 -3.78 -14.76 -13.80
C LEU A 233 -4.97 -15.67 -13.46
N GLN A 234 -6.13 -15.48 -14.09
CA GLN A 234 -7.30 -16.31 -13.86
C GLN A 234 -7.05 -17.79 -14.20
N ILE A 235 -6.39 -18.07 -15.32
CA ILE A 235 -5.99 -19.43 -15.70
C ILE A 235 -5.01 -20.02 -14.66
N ALA A 236 -4.05 -19.24 -14.17
CA ALA A 236 -3.12 -19.69 -13.13
C ALA A 236 -3.85 -20.03 -11.81
N VAL A 237 -4.83 -19.23 -11.40
CA VAL A 237 -5.65 -19.50 -10.19
C VAL A 237 -6.48 -20.77 -10.39
N ASN A 238 -7.22 -20.86 -11.50
CA ASN A 238 -8.12 -21.98 -11.80
C ASN A 238 -7.37 -23.32 -11.98
N SER A 239 -6.20 -23.31 -12.62
CA SER A 239 -5.38 -24.52 -12.81
C SER A 239 -4.80 -25.07 -11.49
N THR A 240 -4.87 -24.31 -10.39
CA THR A 240 -4.38 -24.73 -9.06
C THR A 240 -5.49 -24.89 -8.00
N THR A 241 -6.75 -24.71 -8.38
CA THR A 241 -7.94 -25.15 -7.63
C THR A 241 -8.25 -26.61 -7.99
N ARG A 242 -8.49 -27.47 -7.00
CA ARG A 242 -8.64 -28.93 -7.17
C ARG A 242 -9.91 -29.38 -7.93
N ASP A 243 -10.72 -28.47 -8.46
CA ASP A 243 -11.99 -28.75 -9.16
C ASP A 243 -11.95 -28.35 -10.63
N CYS A 244 -11.13 -29.01 -11.44
CA CYS A 244 -11.34 -29.02 -12.89
C CYS A 244 -11.37 -30.46 -13.41
N ARG A 245 -12.59 -30.94 -13.67
CA ARG A 245 -12.81 -31.95 -14.73
C ARG A 245 -12.20 -31.40 -16.03
N PRO A 246 -11.71 -32.26 -16.94
CA PRO A 246 -11.11 -31.80 -18.18
C PRO A 246 -12.12 -30.92 -18.93
N LEU A 247 -11.77 -29.67 -19.20
CA LEU A 247 -12.51 -28.83 -20.13
C LEU A 247 -12.50 -29.54 -21.49
N ALA A 248 -13.65 -30.13 -21.85
CA ALA A 248 -13.90 -30.60 -23.20
C ALA A 248 -13.94 -29.37 -24.14
N CYS A 249 -13.41 -29.55 -25.35
CA CYS A 249 -13.35 -28.58 -26.45
C CYS A 249 -12.11 -27.65 -26.49
N GLY A 250 -11.13 -28.03 -27.33
CA GLY A 250 -10.71 -27.23 -28.49
C GLY A 250 -10.04 -25.86 -28.30
N CYS A 251 -9.92 -25.30 -27.10
CA CYS A 251 -9.29 -24.00 -26.91
C CYS A 251 -7.77 -24.12 -26.93
N LYS A 252 -7.11 -23.63 -27.99
CA LYS A 252 -5.64 -23.46 -28.05
C LYS A 252 -5.17 -22.76 -26.77
N ARG A 253 -4.35 -23.43 -25.93
CA ARG A 253 -3.82 -22.88 -24.67
C ARG A 253 -3.03 -21.60 -24.94
N PRO A 254 -3.48 -20.39 -24.54
CA PRO A 254 -2.67 -19.20 -24.68
C PRO A 254 -1.58 -19.18 -23.60
N ASN A 255 -0.32 -18.98 -24.00
CA ASN A 255 0.87 -18.77 -23.16
C ASN A 255 1.07 -19.77 -21.99
N GLU A 256 1.48 -21.00 -22.33
CA GLU A 256 1.90 -22.00 -21.36
C GLU A 256 3.05 -21.51 -20.46
N GLU A 257 3.97 -20.69 -20.98
CA GLU A 257 5.20 -20.30 -20.28
C GLU A 257 4.98 -19.20 -19.22
N SER A 258 4.22 -18.14 -19.54
CA SER A 258 3.87 -17.09 -18.58
C SER A 258 3.02 -17.65 -17.42
N THR A 259 2.06 -18.51 -17.74
CA THR A 259 1.21 -19.17 -16.74
C THR A 259 2.05 -20.07 -15.82
N LYS A 260 2.94 -20.90 -16.40
CA LYS A 260 3.89 -21.73 -15.63
C LYS A 260 4.81 -20.88 -14.76
N TYR A 261 5.26 -19.72 -15.25
CA TYR A 261 6.10 -18.79 -14.49
C TYR A 261 5.38 -18.23 -13.26
N ILE A 262 4.15 -17.75 -13.43
CA ILE A 262 3.32 -17.24 -12.32
C ILE A 262 3.09 -18.36 -11.29
N ILE A 263 2.61 -19.53 -11.72
CA ILE A 263 2.37 -20.69 -10.85
C ILE A 263 3.65 -21.11 -10.10
N GLY A 264 4.80 -21.06 -10.78
CA GLY A 264 6.10 -21.42 -10.22
C GLY A 264 6.59 -20.45 -9.15
N SER A 265 6.15 -19.18 -9.19
CA SER A 265 6.62 -18.13 -8.28
C SER A 265 6.30 -18.43 -6.82
N SER A 266 7.26 -18.16 -5.94
CA SER A 266 7.08 -18.33 -4.48
C SER A 266 5.96 -17.44 -3.93
N TRP A 267 5.77 -16.27 -4.53
CA TRP A 267 4.67 -15.38 -4.23
C TRP A 267 3.31 -16.01 -4.53
N PHE A 268 3.07 -16.49 -5.76
CA PHE A 268 1.78 -17.03 -6.15
C PHE A 268 1.39 -18.23 -5.30
N LYS A 269 2.33 -19.14 -5.04
CA LYS A 269 2.12 -20.30 -4.16
C LYS A 269 1.60 -19.91 -2.77
N ARG A 270 2.03 -18.77 -2.24
CA ARG A 270 1.65 -18.25 -0.92
C ARG A 270 0.38 -17.40 -0.96
N ALA A 271 0.18 -16.58 -1.99
CA ALA A 271 -1.01 -15.73 -2.15
C ALA A 271 -2.25 -16.51 -2.61
N ARG A 272 -2.05 -17.70 -3.20
CA ARG A 272 -3.10 -18.57 -3.74
C ARG A 272 -4.33 -18.76 -2.82
N PRO A 273 -4.21 -19.00 -1.50
CA PRO A 273 -5.39 -19.19 -0.65
C PRO A 273 -6.31 -17.97 -0.63
N ALA A 274 -5.75 -16.76 -0.65
CA ALA A 274 -6.53 -15.53 -0.62
C ALA A 274 -7.22 -15.24 -1.97
N MET A 275 -6.53 -15.49 -3.08
CA MET A 275 -7.08 -15.32 -4.43
C MET A 275 -8.26 -16.26 -4.75
N LYS A 276 -8.34 -17.41 -4.06
CA LYS A 276 -9.46 -18.35 -4.22
C LYS A 276 -10.77 -17.80 -3.66
N VAL A 277 -10.71 -16.98 -2.61
CA VAL A 277 -11.88 -16.43 -1.90
C VAL A 277 -12.60 -15.38 -2.74
N GLU A 278 -11.87 -14.50 -3.42
CA GLU A 278 -12.48 -13.49 -4.31
C GLU A 278 -13.16 -14.11 -5.54
N SER A 279 -12.61 -15.20 -6.07
CA SER A 279 -13.17 -15.87 -7.26
C SER A 279 -14.53 -16.57 -7.01
N THR A 280 -14.83 -16.91 -5.76
CA THR A 280 -16.10 -17.53 -5.37
C THR A 280 -17.24 -16.53 -5.21
N ASP A 281 -16.95 -15.29 -4.81
CA ASP A 281 -17.96 -14.23 -4.63
C ASP A 281 -18.48 -13.65 -5.95
N LEU A 282 -17.72 -13.79 -7.03
CA LEU A 282 -18.15 -13.42 -8.39
C LEU A 282 -19.08 -14.45 -9.05
N ARG A 283 -19.29 -15.63 -8.45
CA ARG A 283 -20.14 -16.69 -9.04
C ARG A 283 -21.64 -16.51 -8.76
N THR A 284 -22.05 -15.58 -7.92
CA THR A 284 -23.47 -15.33 -7.58
C THR A 284 -24.15 -14.29 -8.47
N THR A 285 -23.48 -13.73 -9.47
CA THR A 285 -24.10 -12.82 -10.47
C THR A 285 -23.66 -13.18 -11.88
N SER A 286 -24.22 -14.25 -12.44
CA SER A 286 -24.03 -14.58 -13.86
C SER A 286 -25.29 -15.24 -14.38
N GLU A 287 -26.30 -14.43 -14.70
CA GLU A 287 -27.25 -14.80 -15.74
C GLU A 287 -26.47 -14.94 -17.06
N ALA A 288 -26.68 -16.07 -17.74
CA ALA A 288 -26.01 -16.40 -18.99
C ALA A 288 -26.42 -15.42 -20.08
N VAL A 289 -25.48 -14.61 -20.58
CA VAL A 289 -25.69 -13.77 -21.77
C VAL A 289 -24.86 -14.34 -22.92
N ASP A 290 -25.54 -14.58 -24.03
CA ASP A 290 -25.03 -15.22 -25.24
C ASP A 290 -23.73 -14.60 -25.77
N ALA A 291 -22.85 -15.48 -26.25
CA ALA A 291 -21.56 -15.17 -26.85
C ALA A 291 -21.71 -14.43 -28.19
N LYS A 292 -21.88 -13.11 -28.15
CA LYS A 292 -21.46 -12.21 -29.23
C LYS A 292 -20.14 -11.54 -28.85
N SER A 293 -19.24 -11.45 -29.82
CA SER A 293 -17.84 -11.00 -29.70
C SER A 293 -17.70 -9.71 -28.87
N ILE A 294 -17.34 -9.88 -27.60
CA ILE A 294 -16.99 -8.81 -26.67
C ILE A 294 -15.68 -8.18 -27.18
N PRO A 295 -15.57 -6.84 -27.30
CA PRO A 295 -14.31 -6.18 -27.63
C PRO A 295 -13.22 -6.65 -26.66
N MET A 296 -12.04 -7.00 -27.16
CA MET A 296 -10.94 -7.42 -26.30
C MET A 296 -10.54 -6.29 -25.35
N ASP A 297 -10.97 -6.37 -24.08
CA ASP A 297 -10.54 -5.48 -23.00
C ASP A 297 -8.99 -5.48 -22.97
N PRO A 298 -8.32 -4.33 -23.12
CA PRO A 298 -6.87 -4.22 -23.02
C PRO A 298 -6.31 -4.86 -21.74
N ALA A 299 -7.09 -4.91 -20.65
CA ALA A 299 -6.71 -5.56 -19.40
C ALA A 299 -6.51 -7.09 -19.53
N ASN A 300 -7.02 -7.72 -20.58
CA ASN A 300 -6.84 -9.16 -20.81
C ASN A 300 -5.49 -9.50 -21.46
N ALA A 301 -4.83 -8.53 -22.12
CA ALA A 301 -3.57 -8.76 -22.80
C ALA A 301 -2.37 -8.40 -21.91
N PRO A 302 -1.25 -9.14 -21.98
CA PRO A 302 -0.02 -8.81 -21.25
C PRO A 302 0.56 -7.45 -21.69
N ALA A 303 1.34 -6.84 -20.80
CA ALA A 303 2.09 -5.62 -21.09
C ALA A 303 3.10 -5.88 -22.23
N LYS A 304 3.16 -4.93 -23.17
CA LYS A 304 4.15 -4.93 -24.27
C LYS A 304 5.31 -3.96 -24.02
N LEU A 305 5.11 -3.01 -23.10
CA LEU A 305 6.11 -2.02 -22.70
C LEU A 305 5.97 -1.77 -21.20
N ILE A 306 7.09 -1.82 -20.50
CA ILE A 306 7.23 -1.40 -19.10
C ILE A 306 8.23 -0.25 -19.07
N VAL A 307 7.81 0.87 -18.47
CA VAL A 307 8.66 2.04 -18.23
C VAL A 307 8.89 2.17 -16.73
N VAL A 308 10.15 2.11 -16.32
CA VAL A 308 10.57 2.33 -14.93
C VAL A 308 10.99 3.77 -14.78
N VAL A 309 10.37 4.49 -13.83
CA VAL A 309 10.65 5.90 -13.58
C VAL A 309 11.16 6.08 -12.15
N GLY A 310 12.34 6.68 -11.99
CA GLY A 310 12.86 7.15 -10.70
C GLY A 310 13.05 6.06 -9.63
N SER A 311 13.37 4.83 -10.02
CA SER A 311 13.53 3.70 -9.09
C SER A 311 14.83 2.94 -9.36
N SER A 312 15.60 2.71 -8.30
CA SER A 312 16.80 1.85 -8.34
C SER A 312 16.49 0.35 -8.53
N LEU A 313 15.21 -0.04 -8.41
CA LEU A 313 14.71 -1.42 -8.48
C LEU A 313 15.28 -2.37 -7.41
N THR A 314 16.04 -1.85 -6.45
CA THR A 314 16.69 -2.63 -5.39
C THR A 314 15.70 -3.40 -4.52
N VAL A 315 14.51 -2.84 -4.28
CA VAL A 315 13.42 -3.51 -3.57
C VAL A 315 12.58 -4.37 -4.52
N LEU A 316 12.28 -3.88 -5.73
CA LEU A 316 11.49 -4.61 -6.74
C LEU A 316 12.15 -5.88 -7.27
N ARG A 317 13.45 -6.09 -7.05
CA ARG A 317 14.11 -7.38 -7.34
C ARG A 317 13.44 -8.57 -6.62
N ASN A 318 12.79 -8.31 -5.48
CA ASN A 318 12.08 -9.33 -4.70
C ASN A 318 10.64 -9.57 -5.21
N TYR A 319 10.18 -8.77 -6.18
CA TYR A 319 8.84 -8.84 -6.77
C TYR A 319 8.92 -9.46 -8.16
N SER A 320 9.51 -10.66 -8.28
CA SER A 320 9.70 -11.34 -9.57
C SER A 320 8.41 -11.55 -10.35
N PHE A 321 7.29 -11.71 -9.65
CA PHE A 321 5.95 -11.83 -10.21
C PHE A 321 5.42 -10.55 -10.89
N LEU A 322 6.02 -9.38 -10.66
CA LEU A 322 5.69 -8.12 -11.36
C LEU A 322 6.47 -7.94 -12.66
N TRP A 323 7.17 -8.98 -13.12
CA TRP A 323 7.92 -8.96 -14.36
C TRP A 323 7.44 -10.07 -15.29
N PRO A 324 7.25 -9.77 -16.59
CA PRO A 324 7.05 -10.81 -17.59
C PRO A 324 8.20 -11.81 -17.60
N TYR A 325 7.94 -12.99 -18.15
CA TYR A 325 8.98 -13.98 -18.38
C TYR A 325 10.14 -13.36 -19.17
N GLY A 326 11.38 -13.68 -18.79
CA GLY A 326 12.59 -13.06 -19.34
C GLY A 326 13.07 -11.81 -18.58
N LEU A 327 12.16 -10.95 -18.09
CA LEU A 327 12.53 -9.71 -17.37
C LEU A 327 12.68 -9.89 -15.85
N GLY A 328 12.29 -11.06 -15.31
CA GLY A 328 12.25 -11.30 -13.86
C GLY A 328 13.60 -11.39 -13.13
N ARG A 329 14.72 -11.65 -13.82
CA ARG A 329 16.06 -11.76 -13.16
C ARG A 329 16.75 -10.39 -13.11
N CYS A 330 17.35 -10.03 -11.98
CA CYS A 330 18.34 -8.93 -11.96
C CYS A 330 19.70 -9.50 -12.37
N VAL A 331 20.52 -8.68 -13.04
CA VAL A 331 21.91 -9.00 -13.34
C VAL A 331 22.76 -8.51 -12.17
N GLN A 332 23.61 -9.35 -11.59
CA GLN A 332 24.58 -8.91 -10.58
C GLN A 332 25.81 -8.37 -11.30
N GLU A 333 26.19 -7.13 -11.02
CA GLU A 333 27.55 -6.64 -11.34
C GLU A 333 28.54 -7.34 -10.40
N GLY A 334 29.43 -8.19 -10.95
CA GLY A 334 30.57 -8.73 -10.21
C GLY A 334 30.76 -10.25 -10.24
N SER A 335 29.94 -11.06 -10.91
CA SER A 335 30.28 -12.48 -11.11
C SER A 335 31.26 -12.65 -12.27
N SER A 336 32.51 -12.28 -12.05
CA SER A 336 33.66 -12.79 -12.79
C SER A 336 33.86 -14.27 -12.47
N SER A 337 32.99 -15.12 -13.01
CA SER A 337 33.21 -16.57 -12.97
C SER A 337 32.83 -17.16 -14.32
N ARG A 338 33.80 -17.89 -14.89
CA ARG A 338 33.83 -18.62 -16.16
C ARG A 338 32.62 -19.54 -16.37
N ARG A 339 31.45 -18.94 -16.59
CA ARG A 339 30.22 -19.58 -17.05
C ARG A 339 29.49 -18.67 -18.03
N GLN A 340 30.23 -17.97 -18.88
CA GLN A 340 29.78 -17.67 -20.24
C GLN A 340 29.70 -19.00 -21.03
N LYS A 341 28.73 -19.85 -20.71
CA LYS A 341 28.31 -20.95 -21.56
C LYS A 341 26.82 -20.80 -21.78
N LYS A 342 26.48 -20.43 -23.01
CA LYS A 342 25.13 -20.26 -23.57
C LYS A 342 24.28 -19.20 -22.87
N ILE A 343 24.51 -17.93 -23.24
CA ILE A 343 23.35 -17.15 -23.70
C ILE A 343 22.95 -17.86 -25.00
N GLN A 344 22.07 -18.85 -24.91
CA GLN A 344 21.32 -19.25 -26.09
C GLN A 344 20.54 -17.99 -26.44
N THR A 345 20.96 -17.34 -27.53
CA THR A 345 20.05 -16.70 -28.46
C THR A 345 19.01 -17.75 -28.79
N VAL A 346 17.97 -17.85 -27.97
CA VAL A 346 16.74 -18.50 -28.36
C VAL A 346 16.26 -17.65 -29.51
N ASN A 347 16.37 -18.18 -30.72
CA ASN A 347 15.61 -17.71 -31.86
C ASN A 347 14.13 -17.94 -31.51
N SER A 348 13.53 -17.06 -30.71
CA SER A 348 12.14 -17.14 -30.28
C SER A 348 11.27 -16.45 -31.33
N SER A 349 11.07 -17.14 -32.44
CA SER A 349 9.85 -16.93 -33.19
C SER A 349 8.67 -17.39 -32.31
N SER A 350 7.80 -16.44 -31.97
CA SER A 350 6.48 -16.61 -31.34
C SER A 350 6.37 -16.81 -29.81
N THR A 351 6.73 -15.81 -29.00
CA THR A 351 5.95 -15.33 -27.83
C THR A 351 6.36 -13.89 -27.49
N ALA A 352 5.41 -13.05 -27.10
CA ALA A 352 5.52 -11.58 -27.07
C ALA A 352 6.59 -11.02 -26.11
N ASN A 353 7.67 -10.45 -26.64
CA ASN A 353 8.69 -9.72 -25.86
C ASN A 353 8.11 -8.39 -25.35
N CYS A 354 7.89 -8.28 -24.04
CA CYS A 354 7.67 -7.00 -23.39
C CYS A 354 8.98 -6.19 -23.42
N ARG A 355 8.94 -4.97 -23.94
CA ARG A 355 10.08 -4.04 -23.92
C ARG A 355 10.22 -3.39 -22.55
N LEU A 356 11.45 -3.10 -22.13
CA LEU A 356 11.77 -2.46 -20.86
C LEU A 356 12.55 -1.17 -21.10
N VAL A 357 12.00 -0.04 -20.63
CA VAL A 357 12.66 1.26 -20.61
C VAL A 357 12.92 1.65 -19.16
N ILE A 358 14.11 2.16 -18.85
CA ILE A 358 14.49 2.61 -17.51
C ILE A 358 14.89 4.08 -17.58
N ILE A 359 14.22 4.91 -16.80
CA ILE A 359 14.50 6.33 -16.60
C ILE A 359 14.92 6.49 -15.14
N ASN A 360 16.22 6.55 -14.90
CA ASN A 360 16.74 6.71 -13.54
C ASN A 360 18.15 7.30 -13.58
N LEU A 361 18.43 8.29 -12.73
CA LEU A 361 19.76 8.90 -12.63
C LEU A 361 20.84 7.90 -12.22
N GLN A 362 20.51 6.99 -11.30
CA GLN A 362 21.44 5.97 -10.80
C GLN A 362 21.31 4.65 -11.56
N PRO A 363 22.38 3.83 -11.63
CA PRO A 363 22.31 2.46 -12.12
C PRO A 363 21.24 1.61 -11.41
N THR A 364 20.70 0.63 -12.12
CA THR A 364 19.66 -0.27 -11.62
C THR A 364 20.04 -1.73 -11.85
N CYS A 365 19.46 -2.65 -11.08
CA CYS A 365 19.73 -4.09 -11.23
C CYS A 365 19.25 -4.70 -12.57
N LYS A 366 18.53 -3.93 -13.41
CA LYS A 366 17.92 -4.39 -14.67
C LYS A 366 18.47 -3.69 -15.91
N ASP A 367 19.50 -2.85 -15.78
CA ASP A 367 20.06 -2.13 -16.92
C ASP A 367 20.53 -3.10 -18.02
N GLY A 368 21.13 -4.23 -17.65
CA GLY A 368 21.62 -5.24 -18.60
C GLY A 368 20.53 -6.03 -19.34
N VAL A 369 19.24 -5.84 -19.01
CA VAL A 369 18.10 -6.45 -19.70
C VAL A 369 17.11 -5.43 -20.25
N ALA A 370 17.40 -4.13 -20.10
CA ALA A 370 16.55 -3.06 -20.61
C ALA A 370 16.84 -2.78 -22.09
N ASP A 371 15.79 -2.50 -22.88
CA ASP A 371 15.90 -2.05 -24.27
C ASP A 371 16.43 -0.62 -24.37
N LEU A 372 16.15 0.21 -23.36
CA LEU A 372 16.60 1.60 -23.30
C LEU A 372 16.81 2.02 -21.85
N VAL A 373 17.94 2.69 -21.58
CA VAL A 373 18.27 3.26 -20.28
C VAL A 373 18.61 4.74 -20.44
N LEU A 374 17.86 5.60 -19.77
CA LEU A 374 18.01 7.05 -19.79
C LEU A 374 18.43 7.56 -18.41
N ARG A 375 19.56 8.27 -18.36
CA ARG A 375 20.17 8.83 -17.13
C ARG A 375 19.88 10.33 -17.01
N VAL A 376 18.61 10.67 -16.95
CA VAL A 376 18.15 12.07 -16.94
C VAL A 376 17.14 12.31 -15.82
N PRO A 377 16.99 13.56 -15.34
CA PRO A 377 15.90 13.92 -14.45
C PRO A 377 14.54 13.63 -15.09
N CYS A 378 13.61 13.04 -14.33
CA CYS A 378 12.33 12.60 -14.87
C CYS A 378 11.48 13.77 -15.37
N ASP A 379 11.39 14.87 -14.60
CA ASP A 379 10.58 16.03 -14.98
C ASP A 379 11.05 16.63 -16.32
N ASP A 380 12.37 16.75 -16.54
CA ASP A 380 12.92 17.29 -17.79
C ASP A 380 12.58 16.40 -18.99
N LEU A 381 12.72 15.08 -18.83
CA LEU A 381 12.38 14.13 -19.89
C LEU A 381 10.88 14.15 -20.19
N PHE A 382 10.03 14.11 -19.16
CA PHE A 382 8.58 14.13 -19.37
C PHE A 382 8.12 15.44 -19.99
N ARG A 383 8.76 16.59 -19.72
CA ARG A 383 8.44 17.84 -20.43
C ARG A 383 8.62 17.67 -21.93
N ILE A 384 9.79 17.22 -22.36
CA ILE A 384 10.11 16.98 -23.79
C ILE A 384 9.16 15.96 -24.40
N VAL A 385 8.91 14.83 -23.72
CA VAL A 385 8.01 13.78 -24.23
C VAL A 385 6.59 14.31 -24.41
N MET A 386 6.07 15.03 -23.41
CA MET A 386 4.70 15.54 -23.44
C MET A 386 4.55 16.66 -24.47
N SER A 387 5.45 17.65 -24.50
CA SER A 387 5.36 18.78 -25.43
C SER A 387 5.76 18.41 -26.87
N ASP A 388 6.97 17.86 -27.04
CA ASP A 388 7.62 17.81 -28.36
C ASP A 388 7.25 16.55 -29.14
N HIS A 389 6.86 15.48 -28.44
CA HIS A 389 6.57 14.18 -29.07
C HIS A 389 5.10 13.79 -29.03
N LEU A 390 4.37 14.15 -27.98
CA LEU A 390 2.96 13.82 -27.86
C LEU A 390 2.03 15.01 -28.12
N GLY A 391 2.53 16.25 -28.02
CA GLY A 391 1.70 17.45 -28.15
C GLY A 391 0.61 17.56 -27.09
N ILE A 392 0.86 16.99 -25.89
CA ILE A 392 -0.09 16.94 -24.78
C ILE A 392 0.33 17.96 -23.73
N ASP A 393 -0.57 18.90 -23.41
CA ASP A 393 -0.37 19.84 -22.32
C ASP A 393 -0.54 19.14 -20.95
N VAL A 394 0.35 19.46 -20.01
CA VAL A 394 0.31 18.90 -18.66
C VAL A 394 -0.10 19.99 -17.69
N PRO A 395 -1.29 19.91 -17.09
CA PRO A 395 -1.77 20.94 -16.19
C PRO A 395 -0.89 21.00 -14.94
N GLN A 396 -0.73 22.20 -14.40
CA GLN A 396 -0.15 22.36 -13.07
C GLN A 396 -1.07 21.75 -12.01
N TYR A 397 -0.48 21.22 -10.94
CA TYR A 397 -1.25 20.71 -9.81
C TYR A 397 -2.06 21.83 -9.16
N ASN A 398 -3.35 21.59 -8.99
CA ASN A 398 -4.29 22.45 -8.30
C ASN A 398 -4.92 21.66 -7.15
N TYR A 399 -4.84 22.20 -5.93
CA TYR A 399 -5.32 21.52 -4.74
C TYR A 399 -6.83 21.27 -4.74
N LYS A 400 -7.61 22.05 -5.51
CA LYS A 400 -9.06 21.86 -5.65
C LYS A 400 -9.40 20.56 -6.37
N ASP A 401 -8.47 20.06 -7.18
CA ASP A 401 -8.59 18.82 -7.93
C ASP A 401 -7.95 17.63 -7.19
N ASP A 402 -7.34 17.86 -6.02
CA ASP A 402 -6.78 16.80 -5.18
C ASP A 402 -7.92 15.93 -4.61
N PRO A 403 -7.98 14.62 -4.89
CA PRO A 403 -9.03 13.75 -4.35
C PRO A 403 -9.11 13.77 -2.82
N LEU A 404 -8.00 14.01 -2.11
CA LEU A 404 -8.02 14.11 -0.65
C LEU A 404 -8.71 15.38 -0.14
N TYR A 405 -8.83 16.41 -0.97
CA TYR A 405 -9.56 17.64 -0.62
C TYR A 405 -11.06 17.36 -0.41
N SER A 406 -11.65 16.51 -1.26
CA SER A 406 -13.09 16.16 -1.21
C SER A 406 -13.38 14.87 -0.44
N THR A 407 -12.51 13.87 -0.52
CA THR A 407 -12.75 12.53 0.07
C THR A 407 -12.07 12.34 1.43
N GLY A 408 -11.17 13.24 1.81
CA GLY A 408 -10.41 13.16 3.05
C GLY A 408 -11.30 13.33 4.28
N LEU A 409 -11.51 12.26 5.03
CA LEU A 409 -12.35 12.27 6.22
C LEU A 409 -11.60 12.94 7.39
N SER A 410 -12.23 13.95 7.99
CA SER A 410 -11.70 14.60 9.19
C SER A 410 -11.86 13.72 10.43
N LEU A 411 -11.03 13.96 11.45
CA LEU A 411 -11.21 13.33 12.75
C LEU A 411 -12.38 13.98 13.48
N SER A 412 -13.09 13.20 14.30
CA SER A 412 -14.01 13.79 15.27
C SER A 412 -13.22 14.46 16.41
N PRO A 413 -13.81 15.41 17.16
CA PRO A 413 -13.13 16.07 18.28
C PRO A 413 -12.54 15.10 19.30
N GLU A 414 -13.16 13.94 19.50
CA GLU A 414 -12.69 12.90 20.43
C GLU A 414 -11.51 12.10 19.86
N GLU A 415 -11.41 11.96 18.54
CA GLU A 415 -10.33 11.24 17.86
C GLU A 415 -9.09 12.12 17.63
N GLU A 416 -9.23 13.44 17.81
CA GLU A 416 -8.21 14.44 17.58
C GLU A 416 -6.93 14.18 18.38
N CYS A 417 -7.06 13.64 19.60
CA CYS A 417 -5.95 13.21 20.44
C CYS A 417 -5.09 12.07 19.86
N THR A 418 -5.51 11.43 18.76
CA THR A 418 -4.78 10.36 18.07
C THR A 418 -3.97 10.85 16.86
N ARG A 419 -4.07 12.14 16.53
CA ARG A 419 -3.37 12.75 15.39
C ARG A 419 -1.90 13.03 15.74
N THR A 420 -1.01 12.74 14.79
CA THR A 420 0.44 12.96 14.95
C THR A 420 0.99 14.04 14.03
N ARG A 421 0.33 14.27 12.88
CA ARG A 421 0.67 15.30 11.89
C ARG A 421 -0.52 16.22 11.60
N PRO A 422 -0.29 17.51 11.30
CA PRO A 422 -1.35 18.40 10.83
C PRO A 422 -1.93 17.91 9.49
N ASN A 423 -3.09 18.47 9.15
CA ASN A 423 -3.72 18.22 7.86
C ASN A 423 -2.93 18.93 6.74
N ILE A 424 -3.09 18.43 5.51
CA ILE A 424 -2.67 19.11 4.28
C ILE A 424 -3.30 20.51 4.29
N PRO A 425 -2.48 21.57 4.23
CA PRO A 425 -2.99 22.93 4.29
C PRO A 425 -3.45 23.40 2.91
N PHE A 426 -4.56 22.84 2.42
CA PHE A 426 -5.08 23.10 1.07
C PHE A 426 -5.27 24.59 0.76
N SER A 427 -5.64 25.41 1.75
CA SER A 427 -5.84 26.86 1.58
C SER A 427 -4.56 27.69 1.46
N SER A 428 -3.40 27.12 1.80
CA SER A 428 -2.10 27.78 1.72
C SER A 428 -1.18 27.16 0.67
N MET A 429 -1.73 26.32 -0.21
CA MET A 429 -0.99 25.65 -1.29
C MET A 429 -1.07 26.41 -2.60
#